data_AF-A0A2D7JGD1-F1
#
_entry.id   AF-A0A2D7JGD1-F1
#
_cell.length_a   1.000
_cell.length_b   1.000
_cell.length_c   1.000
_cell.angle_alpha   90.00
_cell.angle_beta   90.00
_cell.angle_gamma   90.00
#
_symmetry.space_group_name_H-M   'P 1'
#
loop_
_entity.id
_entity.type
_entity.pdbx_description
1 polymer ?
#
loop_
_entity_poly.entity_id
_entity_poly.type
_entity_poly.pdbx_seq_one_letter_code
_entity_poly.pdbx_strand_id
1 'polypeptide(L)'
;MIECSYCNDTDRMVIVKCIGEDNFYREKVVMPTELFWFEAPASARLEIWRMSMTGQMLHVRADVRDYAMNNEPASESLWAC
;
A
#
# COMPACT_ATOMS: atom_id res chain seq x y z
N MET A 1 -4.31 -11.47 -7.56
CA MET A 1 -3.42 -10.56 -6.83
C MET A 1 -3.19 -9.33 -7.70
N ILE A 2 -3.11 -8.15 -7.10
CA ILE A 2 -2.80 -6.90 -7.79
C ILE A 2 -1.55 -6.29 -7.16
N GLU A 3 -0.75 -5.61 -7.98
CA GLU A 3 0.42 -4.84 -7.55
C GLU A 3 -0.04 -3.50 -7.00
N CYS A 4 0.44 -3.15 -5.81
CA CYS A 4 0.05 -1.94 -5.10
C CYS A 4 1.26 -1.20 -4.57
N SER A 5 1.08 0.09 -4.32
CA SER A 5 2.12 0.93 -3.75
C SER A 5 1.56 1.90 -2.71
N TYR A 6 2.29 2.09 -1.62
CA TYR A 6 2.00 3.11 -0.62
C TYR A 6 3.27 3.89 -0.31
N CYS A 7 3.22 5.21 -0.43
CA CYS A 7 4.29 6.10 0.01
C CYS A 7 3.91 6.71 1.37
N ASN A 8 4.78 6.59 2.36
CA ASN A 8 4.61 7.32 3.61
C ASN A 8 5.13 8.74 3.47
N ASP A 9 4.24 9.67 3.15
CA ASP A 9 4.52 11.10 3.01
C ASP A 9 4.66 11.85 4.35
N THR A 10 4.58 11.13 5.48
CA THR A 10 4.67 11.71 6.82
C THR A 10 6.09 11.63 7.40
N ASP A 11 6.35 12.41 8.45
CA ASP A 11 7.60 12.42 9.21
C ASP A 11 7.66 11.32 10.29
N ARG A 12 6.66 10.44 10.36
CA ARG A 12 6.53 9.38 11.37
C ARG A 12 6.38 8.01 10.74
N MET A 13 6.78 6.97 11.46
CA MET A 13 6.49 5.61 11.04
C MET A 13 4.98 5.32 11.09
N VAL A 14 4.51 4.56 10.11
CA VAL A 14 3.14 4.04 10.05
C VAL A 14 3.16 2.53 9.88
N ILE A 15 2.08 1.86 10.25
CA ILE A 15 1.89 0.44 10.00
C ILE A 15 0.83 0.29 8.92
N VAL A 16 1.21 -0.32 7.80
CA VAL A 16 0.29 -0.68 6.72
C VAL A 16 -0.11 -2.14 6.91
N LYS A 17 -1.42 -2.41 6.98
CA LYS A 17 -2.00 -3.75 7.05
C LYS A 17 -2.89 -3.97 5.84
N CYS A 18 -2.70 -5.08 5.13
CA CYS A 18 -3.61 -5.58 4.12
C CYS A 18 -4.29 -6.83 4.64
N ILE A 19 -5.62 -6.81 4.63
CA ILE A 19 -6.48 -7.85 5.21
C ILE A 19 -7.45 -8.28 4.11
N GLY A 20 -7.33 -9.52 3.64
CA GLY A 20 -8.15 -10.07 2.57
C GLY A 20 -8.87 -11.34 2.97
N GLU A 21 -9.53 -11.94 1.98
CA GLU A 21 -10.16 -13.25 2.08
C GLU A 21 -9.11 -14.36 2.27
N ASP A 22 -9.56 -15.59 2.55
CA ASP A 22 -8.71 -16.78 2.70
C ASP A 22 -7.57 -16.62 3.73
N ASN A 23 -7.82 -15.84 4.79
CA ASN A 23 -6.84 -15.50 5.82
C ASN A 23 -5.62 -14.73 5.28
N PHE A 24 -5.76 -14.04 4.15
CA PHE A 24 -4.69 -13.17 3.65
C PHE A 24 -4.44 -12.03 4.64
N TYR A 25 -3.22 -12.00 5.18
CA TYR A 25 -2.76 -10.93 6.06
C TYR A 25 -1.33 -10.55 5.70
N ARG A 26 -1.11 -9.26 5.45
CA ARG A 26 0.22 -8.68 5.23
C ARG A 26 0.35 -7.41 6.05
N GLU A 27 1.43 -7.29 6.81
CA GLU A 27 1.70 -6.13 7.65
C GLU A 27 3.14 -5.67 7.44
N LYS A 28 3.34 -4.35 7.40
CA LYS A 28 4.67 -3.75 7.39
C LYS A 28 4.69 -2.40 8.10
N VAL A 29 5.76 -2.17 8.87
CA VAL A 29 6.16 -0.83 9.30
C VAL A 29 6.78 -0.11 8.10
N VAL A 30 6.21 1.03 7.73
CA VAL A 30 6.68 1.90 6.65
C VAL A 30 7.30 3.14 7.28
N MET A 31 8.60 3.35 7.04
CA MET A 31 9.39 4.46 7.55
C MET A 31 8.98 5.79 6.89
N PRO A 32 9.31 6.95 7.49
CA PRO A 32 9.13 8.24 6.82
C PRO A 32 9.75 8.24 5.43
N THR A 33 9.04 8.74 4.43
CA THR A 33 9.45 8.81 3.01
C THR A 33 9.70 7.46 2.31
N GLU A 34 9.41 6.33 2.97
CA GLU A 34 9.56 5.01 2.35
C GLU A 34 8.41 4.72 1.38
N LEU A 35 8.78 4.19 0.21
CA LEU A 35 7.85 3.62 -0.76
C LEU A 35 7.75 2.11 -0.53
N PHE A 36 6.54 1.68 -0.16
CA PHE A 36 6.24 0.27 0.08
C PHE A 36 5.48 -0.33 -1.11
N TRP A 37 6.16 -1.24 -1.81
CA TRP A 37 5.57 -2.07 -2.88
C TRP A 37 5.08 -3.40 -2.31
N PHE A 38 3.86 -3.80 -2.68
CA PHE A 38 3.29 -5.06 -2.23
C PHE A 38 2.23 -5.59 -3.19
N GLU A 39 2.01 -6.89 -3.11
CA GLU A 39 0.86 -7.55 -3.75
C GLU A 39 -0.24 -7.83 -2.73
N ALA A 40 -1.50 -7.74 -3.18
CA ALA A 40 -2.65 -8.11 -2.37
C ALA A 40 -3.81 -8.65 -3.23
N PRO A 41 -4.74 -9.45 -2.67
CA PRO A 41 -6.00 -9.79 -3.33
C PRO A 41 -6.81 -8.53 -3.61
N ALA A 42 -7.49 -8.45 -4.75
CA ALA A 42 -8.29 -7.27 -5.11
C ALA A 42 -9.50 -7.04 -4.18
N SER A 43 -9.92 -8.05 -3.43
CA SER A 43 -10.95 -7.98 -2.39
C SER A 43 -10.41 -7.53 -1.02
N ALA A 44 -9.09 -7.35 -0.88
CA ALA A 44 -8.49 -6.97 0.40
C ALA A 44 -8.75 -5.50 0.74
N ARG A 45 -8.84 -5.23 2.05
CA ARG A 45 -8.82 -3.86 2.58
C ARG A 45 -7.42 -3.46 3.02
N LEU A 46 -7.08 -2.20 2.82
CA LEU A 46 -5.85 -1.59 3.32
C LEU A 46 -6.18 -0.72 4.55
N GLU A 47 -5.36 -0.85 5.59
CA GLU A 47 -5.44 -0.05 6.80
C GLU A 47 -4.09 0.59 7.09
N ILE A 48 -4.09 1.90 7.36
CA ILE A 48 -2.90 2.66 7.77
C ILE A 48 -3.08 3.05 9.22
N TRP A 49 -2.16 2.60 10.06
CA TRP A 49 -2.15 2.85 11.49
C TRP A 49 -1.00 3.77 11.85
N ARG A 50 -1.28 4.85 12.60
CA ARG A 50 -0.28 5.79 13.10
C ARG A 50 -0.01 5.52 14.57
N MET A 51 1.22 5.81 15.01
CA MET A 51 1.52 5.84 16.43
C MET A 51 0.98 7.14 17.04
N SER A 52 0.24 7.00 18.14
CA SER A 52 -0.27 8.08 18.98
C SER A 52 0.24 7.90 20.41
N MET A 53 0.06 8.92 21.26
CA MET A 53 0.44 8.84 22.68
C MET A 53 -0.29 7.71 23.42
N THR A 54 -1.46 7.30 22.94
CA THR A 54 -2.29 6.24 23.53
C THR A 54 -2.12 4.88 22.84
N GLY A 55 -1.16 4.74 21.92
CA GLY A 55 -0.90 3.51 21.17
C GLY A 55 -1.20 3.65 19.67
N GLN A 56 -1.53 2.54 19.01
CA GLN A 56 -1.80 2.54 17.57
C GLN A 56 -3.21 3.05 17.29
N MET A 57 -3.33 4.01 16.37
CA MET A 57 -4.61 4.57 15.94
C MET A 57 -4.81 4.31 14.45
N LEU A 58 -5.95 3.72 14.09
CA LEU A 58 -6.35 3.58 12.70
C LEU A 58 -6.58 4.97 12.11
N HIS A 59 -5.81 5.32 11.08
CA HIS A 59 -5.90 6.61 10.42
C HIS A 59 -6.68 6.52 9.11
N VAL A 60 -6.43 5.49 8.31
CA VAL A 60 -7.10 5.26 7.03
C VAL A 60 -7.58 3.82 6.96
N ARG A 61 -8.78 3.63 6.42
CA ARG A 61 -9.28 2.36 5.92
C ARG A 61 -9.76 2.59 4.49
N ALA A 62 -9.24 1.82 3.55
CA ALA A 62 -9.49 1.98 2.12
C ALA A 62 -9.56 0.62 1.41
N ASP A 63 -10.07 0.64 0.17
CA ASP A 63 -9.96 -0.52 -0.71
C ASP A 63 -8.52 -0.61 -1.25
N VAL A 64 -7.96 -1.81 -1.34
CA VAL A 64 -6.58 -1.95 -1.82
C VAL A 64 -6.43 -1.53 -3.29
N ARG A 65 -7.53 -1.54 -4.06
CA ARG A 65 -7.55 -1.07 -5.45
C ARG A 65 -7.26 0.42 -5.59
N ASP A 66 -7.51 1.22 -4.55
CA ASP A 66 -7.16 2.63 -4.53
C ASP A 66 -5.63 2.85 -4.52
N TYR A 67 -4.87 1.80 -4.23
CA TYR A 67 -3.40 1.77 -4.19
C TYR A 67 -2.80 0.93 -5.32
N ALA A 68 -3.62 0.47 -6.26
CA ALA A 68 -3.15 -0.33 -7.39
C ALA A 68 -2.14 0.48 -8.21
N MET A 69 -1.03 -0.15 -8.57
CA MET A 69 -0.17 0.36 -9.62
C MET A 69 -0.93 0.18 -10.93
N ASN A 70 -1.28 1.29 -11.59
CA ASN A 70 -1.72 1.21 -12.95
C ASN A 70 -0.53 0.70 -13.77
N ASN A 71 -0.56 -0.57 -14.15
CA ASN A 71 0.20 -1.06 -15.28
C ASN A 71 -0.44 -0.45 -16.53
N GLU A 72 -0.23 0.86 -16.75
CA GLU A 72 -0.11 1.34 -18.12
C GLU A 72 0.97 0.44 -18.71
N PRO A 73 0.67 -0.42 -19.70
CA PRO A 73 1.73 -1.14 -20.38
C PRO A 73 2.69 -0.05 -20.85
N ALA A 74 3.95 -0.13 -20.42
CA ALA A 74 4.99 0.70 -20.99
C ALA A 74 4.88 0.47 -22.50
N SER A 75 4.26 1.45 -23.18
CA SER A 75 4.24 1.47 -24.62
C SER A 75 5.70 1.46 -25.00
N GLU A 76 6.18 0.32 -25.49
CA GLU A 76 7.36 0.24 -26.33
C GLU A 76 7.07 1.11 -27.58
N SER A 77 7.12 2.43 -27.44
CA SER A 77 7.27 3.32 -28.56
C SER A 77 8.75 3.34 -28.90
N LEU A 78 9.05 2.29 -29.65
CA LEU A 78 10.21 1.98 -30.45
C LEU A 78 10.43 3.08 -31.50
N TRP A 79 10.98 4.23 -31.14
CA TRP A 79 11.54 5.20 -32.09
C TRP A 79 13.05 5.25 -31.78
N ALA A 80 13.95 4.56 -32.49
CA ALA A 80 14.22 4.65 -33.92
C ALA A 80 14.26 6.10 -34.40
N CYS A 81 15.41 6.75 -34.20
CA CYS A 81 16.15 7.54 -35.20
C CYS A 81 17.53 7.88 -34.64
#